data_AF-A0A7W7CVE9-F1
#
_entry.id   AF-A0A7W7CVE9-F1
#
_cell.length_a   1.000
_cell.length_b   1.000
_cell.length_c   1.000
_cell.angle_alpha   90.00
_cell.angle_beta   90.00
_cell.angle_gamma   90.00
#
_symmetry.space_group_name_H-M   'P 1'
#
loop_
_entity.id
_entity.type
_entity.pdbx_description
1 polymer ?
#
loop_
_entity_poly.entity_id
_entity_poly.type
_entity_poly.pdbx_seq_one_letter_code
_entity_poly.pdbx_strand_id
1 'polypeptide(L)'
;MTALRWYGGLALVIFGIVPTVMIALLVNSGRTPSSVGYLLLVGIPLVGAAAVFLVRGLVEKDPEQAARRLHLSMALVAGADLVLLGGNALLRMGN
;
A
#
# COMPACT_ATOMS: atom_id res chain seq x y z
N MET A 1 -22.47 1.79 0.41
CA MET A 1 -21.30 2.71 0.55
C MET A 1 -20.52 2.48 1.83
N THR A 2 -21.17 2.29 2.98
CA THR A 2 -20.51 2.06 4.29
C THR A 2 -19.57 0.85 4.29
N ALA A 3 -19.95 -0.25 3.63
CA ALA A 3 -19.09 -1.43 3.48
C ALA A 3 -17.83 -1.13 2.66
N LEU A 4 -17.95 -0.41 1.54
CA LEU A 4 -16.82 -0.04 0.67
C LEU A 4 -15.79 0.83 1.40
N ARG A 5 -16.27 1.72 2.27
CA ARG A 5 -15.42 2.56 3.14
C ARG A 5 -14.60 1.71 4.12
N TRP A 6 -15.23 0.74 4.77
CA TRP A 6 -14.56 -0.20 5.65
C TRP A 6 -13.55 -1.07 4.91
N TYR A 7 -13.93 -1.64 3.76
CA TYR A 7 -13.03 -2.47 2.97
C TYR A 7 -11.82 -1.68 2.42
N GLY A 8 -12.01 -0.41 2.04
CA GLY A 8 -10.89 0.47 1.66
C GLY A 8 -9.90 0.71 2.80
N GLY A 9 -10.41 0.96 4.01
CA GLY A 9 -9.56 1.07 5.20
C GLY A 9 -8.83 -0.22 5.53
N LEU A 10 -9.54 -1.35 5.49
CA LEU A 10 -8.96 -2.66 5.74
C LEU A 10 -7.87 -2.99 4.71
N ALA A 11 -8.12 -2.68 3.44
CA ALA A 11 -7.16 -2.89 2.37
C ALA A 11 -5.88 -2.07 2.58
N LEU A 12 -6.01 -0.79 2.91
CA LEU A 12 -4.86 0.07 3.19
C LEU A 12 -4.00 -0.47 4.34
N VAL A 13 -4.63 -0.95 5.41
CA VAL A 13 -3.90 -1.49 6.57
C VAL A 13 -3.20 -2.80 6.20
N ILE A 14 -3.94 -3.77 5.67
CA ILE A 14 -3.45 -5.14 5.47
C ILE A 14 -2.48 -5.24 4.29
N PHE A 15 -2.73 -4.52 3.20
CA PHE A 15 -1.93 -4.61 1.96
C PHE A 15 -1.02 -3.40 1.74
N GLY A 16 -1.20 -2.31 2.49
CA GLY A 16 -0.31 -1.15 2.43
C GLY A 16 0.64 -1.09 3.63
N ILE A 17 0.06 -0.83 4.81
CA ILE A 17 0.83 -0.52 6.03
C ILE A 17 1.61 -1.75 6.52
N VAL A 18 0.92 -2.89 6.70
CA VAL A 18 1.55 -4.11 7.23
C VAL A 18 2.75 -4.57 6.38
N PRO A 19 2.65 -4.67 5.03
CA PRO A 19 3.78 -5.03 4.18
C PRO A 19 4.92 -4.03 4.27
N THR A 20 4.60 -2.73 4.29
CA THR A 20 5.61 -1.66 4.41
C THR A 20 6.40 -1.80 5.71
N VAL A 21 5.70 -1.96 6.84
CA VAL A 21 6.33 -2.11 8.16
C VAL A 21 7.14 -3.41 8.22
N MET A 22 6.58 -4.52 7.72
CA MET A 22 7.28 -5.81 7.69
C MET A 22 8.60 -5.71 6.91
N ILE A 23 8.60 -5.12 5.71
CA ILE A 23 9.81 -4.95 4.91
C ILE A 23 10.80 -3.99 5.59
N ALA A 24 10.32 -2.88 6.15
CA ALA A 24 11.18 -1.95 6.89
C ALA A 24 11.89 -2.65 8.07
N LEU A 25 11.18 -3.47 8.83
CA LEU A 25 11.75 -4.26 9.93
C LEU A 25 12.76 -5.29 9.42
N LEU A 26 12.46 -5.96 8.31
CA LEU A 26 13.31 -6.96 7.67
C LEU A 26 14.64 -6.37 7.17
N VAL A 27 14.60 -5.14 6.63
CA VAL A 27 15.78 -4.38 6.19
C VAL A 27 16.56 -3.89 7.41
N ASN A 28 15.88 -3.26 8.39
CA ASN A 28 16.53 -2.71 9.58
C ASN A 28 17.19 -3.78 10.47
N SER A 29 16.63 -5.00 10.50
CA SER A 29 17.18 -6.12 11.27
C SER A 29 18.38 -6.80 10.59
N GLY A 30 18.81 -6.33 9.42
CA GLY A 30 19.91 -6.93 8.65
C GLY A 30 19.60 -8.32 8.08
N ARG A 31 18.34 -8.76 8.13
CA ARG A 31 17.91 -10.10 7.68
C ARG A 31 17.64 -10.17 6.17
N THR A 32 17.81 -9.06 5.46
CA THR A 32 17.42 -8.92 4.05
C THR A 32 18.43 -8.03 3.32
N PRO A 33 18.74 -8.30 2.03
CA PRO A 33 19.62 -7.45 1.25
C PRO A 33 19.18 -5.99 1.25
N SER A 34 20.14 -5.06 1.27
CA SER A 34 19.90 -3.61 1.20
C SER A 34 19.14 -3.21 -0.06
N SER A 35 19.21 -4.01 -1.14
CA SER A 35 18.44 -3.83 -2.37
C SER A 35 16.92 -3.87 -2.14
N VAL A 36 16.44 -4.64 -1.16
CA VAL A 36 15.02 -4.66 -0.77
C VAL A 36 14.60 -3.33 -0.12
N GLY A 37 15.55 -2.60 0.49
CA GLY A 37 15.32 -1.26 1.02
C GLY A 37 14.90 -0.24 -0.05
N TYR A 38 15.33 -0.41 -1.30
CA TYR A 38 14.90 0.48 -2.39
C TYR A 38 13.41 0.35 -2.72
N LEU A 39 12.79 -0.81 -2.44
CA LEU A 39 11.34 -0.99 -2.62
C LEU A 39 10.55 -0.06 -1.69
N LEU A 40 11.09 0.26 -0.50
CA LEU A 40 10.44 1.18 0.44
C LEU A 40 10.40 2.62 -0.08
N LEU A 41 11.38 3.03 -0.89
CA LEU A 41 11.39 4.38 -1.50
C LEU A 41 10.20 4.59 -2.43
N VAL A 42 9.72 3.52 -3.06
CA VAL A 42 8.55 3.57 -3.97
C VAL A 42 7.27 3.20 -3.21
N GLY A 43 7.32 2.16 -2.39
CA GLY A 43 6.17 1.67 -1.64
C GLY A 43 5.60 2.68 -0.64
N ILE A 44 6.45 3.39 0.13
CA ILE A 44 5.98 4.36 1.12
C ILE A 44 5.17 5.50 0.46
N PRO A 45 5.66 6.18 -0.60
CA PRO A 45 4.87 7.17 -1.32
C PRO A 45 3.55 6.63 -1.87
N LEU A 46 3.53 5.40 -2.40
CA LEU A 46 2.32 4.75 -2.92
C LEU A 46 1.28 4.51 -1.82
N VAL A 47 1.70 3.98 -0.66
CA VAL A 47 0.83 3.81 0.50
C VAL A 47 0.34 5.16 1.03
N GLY A 48 1.20 6.17 1.07
CA GLY A 48 0.83 7.53 1.47
C GLY A 48 -0.23 8.14 0.53
N ALA A 49 -0.03 8.02 -0.77
CA ALA A 49 -1.00 8.46 -1.77
C ALA A 49 -2.34 7.70 -1.61
N ALA A 50 -2.28 6.38 -1.42
CA ALA A 50 -3.45 5.55 -1.19
C ALA A 50 -4.24 6.00 0.05
N ALA A 51 -3.55 6.35 1.14
CA ALA A 51 -4.16 6.88 2.36
C ALA A 51 -4.85 8.23 2.12
N VAL A 52 -4.21 9.14 1.38
CA VAL A 52 -4.80 10.44 1.03
C VAL A 52 -6.07 10.26 0.19
N PHE A 53 -6.06 9.40 -0.82
CA PHE A 53 -7.24 9.12 -1.65
C PHE A 53 -8.35 8.41 -0.86
N LEU A 54 -7.99 7.51 0.06
CA LEU A 54 -8.94 6.87 0.95
C LEU A 54 -9.66 7.92 1.81
N VAL A 55 -8.90 8.72 2.56
CA VAL A 55 -9.46 9.76 3.44
C VAL A 55 -10.33 10.73 2.64
N ARG A 56 -9.87 11.18 1.46
CA ARG A 56 -10.65 12.04 0.57
C ARG A 56 -11.93 11.38 0.04
N GLY A 57 -11.95 10.06 -0.17
CA GLY A 57 -13.17 9.32 -0.54
C GLY A 57 -14.11 9.06 0.65
N LEU A 58 -13.55 8.96 1.87
CA LEU A 58 -14.32 8.81 3.11
C LEU A 58 -15.06 10.09 3.52
N VAL A 59 -14.51 11.26 3.20
CA VAL A 59 -15.12 12.57 3.55
C VAL A 59 -15.98 13.12 2.41
N GLU A 60 -15.84 12.60 1.19
CA GLU A 60 -16.61 13.06 0.03
C GLU A 60 -18.12 12.78 0.20
N LYS A 61 -18.92 13.79 -0.16
CA LYS A 61 -20.39 13.77 -0.05
C LYS A 61 -21.03 13.27 -1.33
N ASP A 62 -20.41 13.56 -2.47
CA ASP A 62 -20.84 13.05 -3.77
C ASP A 62 -20.49 11.56 -3.91
N PRO A 63 -21.49 10.68 -4.09
CA PRO A 63 -21.27 9.24 -4.15
C PRO A 63 -20.39 8.78 -5.32
N GLU A 64 -20.45 9.45 -6.47
CA GLU A 64 -19.66 9.07 -7.65
C GLU A 64 -18.19 9.43 -7.45
N GLN A 65 -17.93 10.64 -6.93
CA GLN A 65 -16.58 11.07 -6.61
C GLN A 65 -15.97 10.24 -5.47
N ALA A 66 -16.77 9.90 -4.46
CA ALA A 66 -16.34 9.01 -3.39
C ALA A 66 -15.91 7.64 -3.94
N ALA A 67 -16.74 7.02 -4.78
CA ALA A 67 -16.43 5.73 -5.39
C ALA A 67 -15.15 5.77 -6.24
N ARG A 68 -14.96 6.81 -7.06
CA ARG A 68 -13.75 6.97 -7.89
C ARG A 68 -12.49 7.10 -7.05
N ARG A 69 -12.52 7.91 -5.99
CA ARG A 69 -11.37 8.10 -5.08
C ARG A 69 -11.05 6.84 -4.28
N LEU A 70 -12.09 6.11 -3.82
CA LEU A 70 -11.91 4.84 -3.13
C LEU A 70 -11.31 3.77 -4.06
N HIS A 71 -11.75 3.73 -5.32
CA HIS A 71 -11.19 2.81 -6.32
C HIS A 71 -9.72 3.12 -6.62
N LEU A 72 -9.36 4.40 -6.79
CA LEU A 72 -7.97 4.82 -6.95
C LEU A 72 -7.11 4.46 -5.74
N SER A 73 -7.63 4.67 -4.52
CA SER A 73 -6.95 4.23 -3.30
C SER A 73 -6.68 2.73 -3.32
N MET A 74 -7.67 1.90 -3.66
CA MET A 74 -7.46 0.45 -3.77
C MET A 74 -6.43 0.07 -4.84
N ALA A 75 -6.43 0.73 -6.01
CA ALA A 75 -5.44 0.50 -7.04
C ALA A 75 -4.02 0.86 -6.57
N LEU A 76 -3.86 1.97 -5.83
CA LEU A 76 -2.58 2.38 -5.26
C LEU A 76 -2.11 1.40 -4.17
N VAL A 77 -3.01 0.91 -3.32
CA VAL A 77 -2.70 -0.14 -2.33
C VAL A 77 -2.19 -1.41 -3.03
N ALA A 78 -2.91 -1.88 -4.04
CA ALA A 78 -2.52 -3.09 -4.78
C ALA A 78 -1.16 -2.90 -5.49
N GLY A 79 -0.93 -1.72 -6.07
CA GLY A 79 0.37 -1.37 -6.64
C GLY A 79 1.49 -1.34 -5.61
N ALA A 80 1.23 -0.78 -4.42
CA ALA A 80 2.19 -0.78 -3.32
C ALA A 80 2.53 -2.20 -2.87
N ASP A 81 1.53 -3.06 -2.71
CA ASP A 81 1.69 -4.46 -2.30
C ASP A 81 2.52 -5.25 -3.32
N LEU A 82 2.24 -5.05 -4.62
CA LEU A 82 3.01 -5.67 -5.70
C LEU A 82 4.47 -5.19 -5.69
N VAL A 83 4.73 -3.89 -5.48
CA VAL A 83 6.10 -3.36 -5.38
C VAL A 83 6.82 -3.93 -4.16
N LEU A 84 6.16 -3.93 -3.00
CA LEU A 84 6.75 -4.33 -1.73
C LEU A 84 6.93 -5.85 -1.67
N LEU A 85 5.84 -6.61 -1.62
CA LEU A 85 5.88 -8.06 -1.48
C LEU A 85 6.33 -8.75 -2.77
N GLY A 86 5.76 -8.35 -3.91
CA GLY A 86 6.13 -8.90 -5.21
C GLY A 86 7.57 -8.59 -5.59
N GLY A 87 8.01 -7.34 -5.41
CA GLY A 87 9.41 -6.95 -5.61
C GLY A 87 10.36 -7.70 -4.67
N ASN A 88 10.01 -7.83 -3.39
CA ASN A 88 10.82 -8.61 -2.44
C ASN A 88 10.89 -10.10 -2.83
N ALA A 89 9.80 -10.70 -3.30
CA ALA A 89 9.79 -12.08 -3.77
C ALA A 89 10.69 -12.27 -5.00
N LEU A 90 10.60 -11.36 -5.98
CA LEU A 90 11.44 -11.40 -7.18
C LEU A 90 12.93 -11.26 -6.85
N LEU A 91 13.29 -10.32 -5.97
CA LEU A 91 14.67 -10.13 -5.52
C LEU A 91 15.24 -11.35 -4.78
N ARG A 92 14.39 -12.10 -4.08
CA ARG A 92 14.78 -13.34 -3.40
C ARG A 92 14.88 -14.55 -4.33
N MET A 93 14.19 -14.54 -5.46
CA MET A 93 14.28 -15.61 -6.47
C MET A 93 15.48 -15.41 -7.40
N GLY A 94 15.87 -14.16 -7.65
CA GLY A 94 17.00 -13.81 -8.52
C GLY A 94 18.38 -13.84 -7.85
N ASN A 95 18.43 -14.05 -6.53
CA ASN A 95 19.65 -14.21 -5.72
C ASN A 95 19.74 -15.62 -5.17
#